data_AF-A0A285D6H5-F1
#
_entry.id   AF-A0A285D6H5-F1
#
_cell.length_a   1.000
_cell.length_b   1.000
_cell.length_c   1.000
_cell.angle_alpha   90.00
_cell.angle_beta   90.00
_cell.angle_gamma   90.00
#
_symmetry.space_group_name_H-M   'P 1'
#
loop_
_entity.id
_entity.type
_entity.pdbx_description
1 polymer ?
#
loop_
_entity_poly.entity_id
_entity_poly.type
_entity_poly.pdbx_seq_one_letter_code
_entity_poly.pdbx_strand_id
1 'polypeptide(L)'
;MAKIHNAPILITNKHNLPKSIKKQIRTLNPSTFVLLGGPKIISPKIVKELKLLGIKKIERINGNDPISLSEQAANKIDDNGQGFIDTAIIASTSSTENAITASAAAAILQYPILLVEKDNIPNKIKTFIKNHKNYKRFIIIGNESSISKEVEDTIRSYFNEIQIDRISGKDVYEVSANSARYFGFGITNMAIVNGDGLDAVTGSSLVSKLGGNVLLTPPDKLHKSIKSYLDEQVAISAEMLQVYMIGDSSRVSNQVYEQMKSYLK
;
A
#
# COMPACT_ATOMS: atom_id res chain seq x y z
N MET A 1 -5.61 -6.68 0.02
CA MET A 1 -6.43 -7.34 -1.04
C MET A 1 -5.63 -8.16 -2.03
N ALA A 2 -4.75 -7.59 -2.87
CA ALA A 2 -4.03 -8.35 -3.91
C ALA A 2 -3.26 -9.57 -3.37
N LYS A 3 -2.54 -9.39 -2.24
CA LYS A 3 -1.83 -10.48 -1.52
C LYS A 3 -2.77 -11.59 -1.04
N ILE A 4 -3.93 -11.25 -0.45
CA ILE A 4 -4.95 -12.23 0.03
C ILE A 4 -5.40 -13.15 -1.11
N HIS A 5 -5.52 -12.61 -2.32
CA HIS A 5 -5.92 -13.39 -3.51
C HIS A 5 -4.73 -13.97 -4.30
N ASN A 6 -3.49 -13.78 -3.85
CA ASN A 6 -2.26 -14.10 -4.59
C ASN A 6 -2.32 -13.61 -6.06
N ALA A 7 -2.83 -12.39 -6.26
CA ALA A 7 -3.14 -11.82 -7.56
C ALA A 7 -2.27 -10.59 -7.85
N PRO A 8 -1.88 -10.34 -9.12
CA PRO A 8 -1.24 -9.09 -9.51
C PRO A 8 -2.26 -7.94 -9.57
N ILE A 9 -1.78 -6.71 -9.38
CA ILE A 9 -2.57 -5.50 -9.62
C ILE A 9 -2.42 -5.10 -11.10
N LEU A 10 -3.55 -4.89 -11.77
CA LEU A 10 -3.61 -4.41 -13.15
C LEU A 10 -4.33 -3.06 -13.20
N ILE A 11 -3.82 -2.14 -14.03
CA ILE A 11 -4.33 -0.76 -14.13
C ILE A 11 -5.17 -0.62 -15.38
N THR A 12 -6.33 0.03 -15.28
CA THR A 12 -7.23 0.24 -16.41
C THR A 12 -7.65 1.70 -16.52
N ASN A 13 -8.04 2.12 -17.73
CA ASN A 13 -8.80 3.35 -17.90
C ASN A 13 -10.25 3.14 -17.46
N LYS A 14 -10.95 4.23 -17.17
CA LYS A 14 -12.37 4.21 -16.76
C LYS A 14 -13.28 3.47 -17.74
N HIS A 15 -13.01 3.57 -19.03
CA HIS A 15 -13.93 3.15 -20.09
C HIS A 15 -13.42 2.02 -21.00
N ASN A 16 -12.14 1.67 -20.93
CA ASN A 16 -11.55 0.62 -21.76
C ASN A 16 -10.43 -0.11 -21.02
N LEU A 17 -10.26 -1.40 -21.30
CA LEU A 17 -9.06 -2.14 -20.91
C LEU A 17 -7.96 -1.92 -21.97
N PRO A 18 -6.76 -1.44 -21.58
CA PRO A 18 -5.63 -1.34 -22.51
C PRO A 18 -5.29 -2.69 -23.14
N LYS A 19 -4.76 -2.68 -24.39
CA LYS A 19 -4.40 -3.91 -25.12
C LYS A 19 -3.39 -4.77 -24.33
N SER A 20 -2.42 -4.14 -23.69
CA SER A 20 -1.44 -4.81 -22.80
C SER A 20 -2.12 -5.55 -21.66
N ILE A 21 -3.10 -4.92 -21.02
CA ILE A 21 -3.88 -5.52 -19.92
C ILE A 21 -4.75 -6.67 -20.42
N LYS A 22 -5.39 -6.56 -21.60
CA LYS A 22 -6.12 -7.68 -22.21
C LYS A 22 -5.23 -8.89 -22.46
N LYS A 23 -4.01 -8.66 -22.98
CA LYS A 23 -3.00 -9.72 -23.19
C LYS A 23 -2.61 -10.35 -21.85
N GLN A 24 -2.38 -9.54 -20.82
CA GLN A 24 -2.03 -10.03 -19.49
C GLN A 24 -3.15 -10.87 -18.87
N ILE A 25 -4.41 -10.44 -18.98
CA ILE A 25 -5.58 -11.19 -18.50
C ILE A 25 -5.65 -12.56 -19.18
N ARG A 26 -5.46 -12.64 -20.49
CA ARG A 26 -5.43 -13.92 -21.22
C ARG A 26 -4.28 -14.81 -20.79
N THR A 27 -3.11 -14.22 -20.54
CA THR A 27 -1.91 -14.94 -20.09
C THR A 27 -2.10 -15.51 -18.69
N LEU A 28 -2.67 -14.73 -17.77
CA LEU A 28 -2.93 -15.15 -16.39
C LEU A 28 -4.11 -16.12 -16.27
N ASN A 29 -5.06 -16.07 -17.21
CA ASN A 29 -6.29 -16.86 -17.22
C ASN A 29 -6.98 -16.97 -15.83
N PRO A 30 -7.32 -15.84 -15.18
CA PRO A 30 -7.77 -15.87 -13.80
C PRO A 30 -9.20 -16.41 -13.67
N SER A 31 -9.45 -17.21 -12.64
CA SER A 31 -10.80 -17.71 -12.31
C SER A 31 -11.73 -16.61 -11.79
N THR A 32 -11.15 -15.58 -11.15
CA THR A 32 -11.85 -14.45 -10.55
C THR A 32 -11.14 -13.14 -10.88
N PHE A 33 -11.88 -12.09 -11.19
CA PHE A 33 -11.36 -10.74 -11.38
C PHE A 33 -12.00 -9.77 -10.38
N VAL A 34 -11.19 -9.10 -9.57
CA VAL A 34 -11.67 -8.12 -8.58
C VAL A 34 -11.49 -6.71 -9.14
N LEU A 35 -12.59 -5.96 -9.26
CA LEU A 35 -12.58 -4.54 -9.60
C LEU A 35 -12.49 -3.71 -8.33
N LEU A 36 -11.44 -2.89 -8.22
CA LEU A 36 -11.25 -1.96 -7.11
C LEU A 36 -11.77 -0.57 -7.52
N GLY A 37 -12.94 -0.18 -7.02
CA GLY A 37 -13.58 1.10 -7.33
C GLY A 37 -14.99 0.95 -7.90
N GLY A 38 -15.82 1.97 -7.69
CA GLY A 38 -17.21 1.99 -8.11
C GLY A 38 -17.41 2.28 -9.60
N PRO A 39 -18.66 2.22 -10.12
CA PRO A 39 -18.98 2.45 -11.52
C PRO A 39 -18.56 3.82 -12.07
N LYS A 40 -18.39 4.82 -11.18
CA LYS A 40 -17.89 6.16 -11.55
C LYS A 40 -16.40 6.16 -11.89
N ILE A 41 -15.61 5.25 -11.29
CA ILE A 41 -14.17 5.09 -11.48
C ILE A 41 -13.89 4.03 -12.57
N ILE A 42 -14.55 2.87 -12.48
CA ILE A 42 -14.43 1.76 -13.43
C ILE A 42 -15.81 1.43 -13.98
N SER A 43 -16.09 1.89 -15.19
CA SER A 43 -17.43 1.84 -15.77
C SER A 43 -17.92 0.41 -16.08
N PRO A 44 -19.24 0.20 -16.24
CA PRO A 44 -19.79 -1.10 -16.63
C PRO A 44 -19.27 -1.64 -17.98
N LYS A 45 -18.70 -0.78 -18.84
CA LYS A 45 -18.05 -1.21 -20.09
C LYS A 45 -16.89 -2.18 -19.82
N ILE A 46 -16.10 -1.92 -18.77
CA ILE A 46 -15.00 -2.81 -18.37
C ILE A 46 -15.51 -4.20 -18.00
N VAL A 47 -16.62 -4.28 -17.26
CA VAL A 47 -17.25 -5.56 -16.90
C VAL A 47 -17.67 -6.33 -18.15
N LYS A 48 -18.23 -5.65 -19.16
CA LYS A 48 -18.58 -6.28 -20.45
C LYS A 48 -17.33 -6.79 -21.17
N GLU A 49 -16.26 -5.99 -21.23
CA GLU A 49 -14.99 -6.41 -21.84
C GLU A 49 -14.36 -7.62 -21.13
N LEU A 50 -14.37 -7.66 -19.79
CA LEU A 50 -13.89 -8.80 -19.02
C LEU A 50 -14.69 -10.08 -19.30
N LYS A 51 -16.02 -9.98 -19.40
CA LYS A 51 -16.88 -11.12 -19.77
C LYS A 51 -16.56 -11.64 -21.18
N LEU A 52 -16.34 -10.74 -22.14
CA LEU A 52 -15.94 -11.11 -23.51
C LEU A 52 -14.54 -11.76 -23.55
N LEU A 53 -13.69 -11.50 -22.57
CA LEU A 53 -12.40 -12.17 -22.40
C LEU A 53 -12.51 -13.54 -21.68
N GLY A 54 -13.74 -13.99 -21.36
CA GLY A 54 -13.98 -15.30 -20.74
C GLY A 54 -13.97 -15.30 -19.21
N ILE A 55 -13.88 -14.14 -18.56
CA ILE A 55 -13.91 -14.05 -17.09
C ILE A 55 -15.32 -14.34 -16.57
N LYS A 56 -15.45 -15.44 -15.82
CA LYS A 56 -16.73 -15.91 -15.29
C LYS A 56 -17.14 -15.23 -14.00
N LYS A 57 -16.20 -15.06 -13.06
CA LYS A 57 -16.45 -14.43 -11.76
C LYS A 57 -15.81 -13.04 -11.72
N ILE A 58 -16.64 -12.02 -11.60
CA ILE A 58 -16.20 -10.62 -11.45
C ILE A 58 -16.77 -10.10 -10.14
N GLU A 59 -15.88 -9.75 -9.22
CA GLU A 59 -16.21 -9.12 -7.95
C GLU A 59 -15.88 -7.63 -8.02
N ARG A 60 -16.52 -6.83 -7.16
CA ARG A 60 -16.22 -5.40 -7.07
C ARG A 60 -16.19 -4.94 -5.63
N ILE A 61 -15.09 -4.30 -5.25
CA ILE A 61 -14.99 -3.52 -4.02
C ILE A 61 -15.46 -2.12 -4.37
N ASN A 62 -16.65 -1.77 -3.90
CA ASN A 62 -17.40 -0.63 -4.41
C ASN A 62 -17.12 0.64 -3.59
N GLY A 63 -16.18 1.47 -4.03
CA GLY A 63 -15.93 2.81 -3.45
C GLY A 63 -15.87 3.86 -4.56
N ASN A 64 -16.56 4.99 -4.39
CA ASN A 64 -16.54 6.08 -5.37
C ASN A 64 -15.48 7.15 -5.07
N ASP A 65 -14.79 7.01 -3.95
CA ASP A 65 -13.77 7.90 -3.42
C ASP A 65 -12.79 7.06 -2.58
N PRO A 66 -11.56 7.56 -2.31
CA PRO A 66 -10.55 6.80 -1.56
C PRO A 66 -11.00 6.36 -0.17
N ILE A 67 -11.77 7.18 0.55
CA ILE A 67 -12.25 6.88 1.91
C ILE A 67 -13.20 5.68 1.87
N SER A 68 -14.24 5.75 1.04
CA SER A 68 -15.19 4.65 0.85
C SER A 68 -14.51 3.40 0.32
N LEU A 69 -13.49 3.54 -0.51
CA LEU A 69 -12.75 2.38 -1.02
C LEU A 69 -11.91 1.71 0.08
N SER A 70 -11.26 2.50 0.94
CA SER A 70 -10.47 2.01 2.07
C SER A 70 -11.35 1.26 3.09
N GLU A 71 -12.52 1.80 3.40
CA GLU A 71 -13.51 1.15 4.29
C GLU A 71 -14.02 -0.19 3.72
N GLN A 72 -14.40 -0.21 2.44
CA GLN A 72 -14.88 -1.43 1.79
C GLN A 72 -13.77 -2.49 1.64
N ALA A 73 -12.53 -2.06 1.41
CA ALA A 73 -11.39 -2.96 1.41
C ALA A 73 -11.11 -3.51 2.81
N ALA A 74 -11.25 -2.69 3.86
CA ALA A 74 -11.07 -3.12 5.24
C ALA A 74 -12.11 -4.17 5.66
N ASN A 75 -13.40 -3.94 5.38
CA ASN A 75 -14.44 -4.96 5.62
C ASN A 75 -14.11 -6.29 4.91
N LYS A 76 -13.60 -6.23 3.67
CA LYS A 76 -13.23 -7.45 2.93
C LYS A 76 -12.00 -8.16 3.48
N ILE A 77 -11.11 -7.43 4.13
CA ILE A 77 -9.95 -8.00 4.82
C ILE A 77 -10.41 -8.71 6.09
N ASP A 78 -11.27 -8.07 6.90
CA ASP A 78 -11.78 -8.65 8.14
C ASP A 78 -12.70 -9.87 7.89
N ASP A 79 -13.48 -9.85 6.80
CA ASP A 79 -14.34 -10.97 6.38
C ASP A 79 -13.56 -12.18 5.80
N ASN A 80 -12.23 -12.08 5.63
CA ASN A 80 -11.47 -13.07 4.85
C ASN A 80 -11.27 -14.42 5.55
N GLY A 81 -11.63 -14.53 6.84
CA GLY A 81 -11.56 -15.76 7.63
C GLY A 81 -10.15 -16.27 7.95
N GLN A 82 -9.09 -15.47 7.70
CA GLN A 82 -7.69 -15.88 7.88
C GLN A 82 -7.12 -15.59 9.27
N GLY A 83 -7.95 -15.16 10.21
CA GLY A 83 -7.56 -15.01 11.60
C GLY A 83 -8.07 -13.72 12.22
N PHE A 84 -7.70 -13.53 13.49
CA PHE A 84 -8.04 -12.33 14.24
C PHE A 84 -7.12 -11.18 13.84
N ILE A 85 -7.67 -10.18 13.16
CA ILE A 85 -6.97 -8.94 12.84
C ILE A 85 -7.24 -7.95 13.96
N ASP A 86 -6.19 -7.59 14.69
CA ASP A 86 -6.25 -6.71 15.86
C ASP A 86 -5.53 -5.37 15.66
N THR A 87 -4.99 -5.16 14.47
CA THR A 87 -4.23 -3.96 14.13
C THR A 87 -4.72 -3.38 12.80
N ALA A 88 -4.92 -2.07 12.77
CA ALA A 88 -5.23 -1.31 11.56
C ALA A 88 -4.24 -0.17 11.35
N ILE A 89 -4.01 0.21 10.09
CA ILE A 89 -3.14 1.31 9.72
C ILE A 89 -4.01 2.51 9.35
N ILE A 90 -3.64 3.69 9.87
CA ILE A 90 -4.29 4.96 9.55
C ILE A 90 -3.35 5.77 8.67
N ALA A 91 -3.85 6.21 7.52
CA ALA A 91 -3.13 7.10 6.62
C ALA A 91 -4.04 8.24 6.13
N SER A 92 -3.44 9.32 5.64
CA SER A 92 -4.19 10.50 5.22
C SER A 92 -4.52 10.48 3.72
N THR A 93 -5.71 10.94 3.36
CA THR A 93 -6.10 11.17 1.96
C THR A 93 -5.27 12.27 1.29
N SER A 94 -4.69 13.19 2.07
CA SER A 94 -3.85 14.27 1.56
C SER A 94 -2.37 13.90 1.40
N SER A 95 -1.98 12.69 1.81
CA SER A 95 -0.61 12.16 1.65
C SER A 95 -0.65 10.67 1.34
N THR A 96 -1.19 10.33 0.17
CA THR A 96 -1.33 8.94 -0.28
C THR A 96 0.02 8.21 -0.41
N GLU A 97 1.10 8.96 -0.61
CA GLU A 97 2.47 8.47 -0.66
C GLU A 97 2.88 7.88 0.70
N ASN A 98 2.45 8.49 1.82
CA ASN A 98 2.65 7.93 3.16
C ASN A 98 1.94 6.57 3.29
N ALA A 99 0.71 6.44 2.78
CA ALA A 99 -0.01 5.15 2.80
C ALA A 99 0.74 4.05 2.02
N ILE A 100 1.38 4.41 0.90
CA ILE A 100 2.17 3.48 0.09
C ILE A 100 3.35 2.92 0.88
N THR A 101 4.00 3.74 1.72
CA THR A 101 5.16 3.29 2.52
C THR A 101 4.87 2.13 3.48
N ALA A 102 3.61 1.98 3.89
CA ALA A 102 3.17 0.89 4.77
C ALA A 102 2.47 -0.23 3.99
N SER A 103 2.20 -0.06 2.70
CA SER A 103 1.30 -0.93 1.95
C SER A 103 1.81 -2.36 1.76
N ALA A 104 3.14 -2.55 1.64
CA ALA A 104 3.72 -3.88 1.56
C ALA A 104 3.58 -4.63 2.89
N ALA A 105 3.93 -3.98 4.01
CA ALA A 105 3.76 -4.54 5.35
C ALA A 105 2.27 -4.81 5.66
N ALA A 106 1.39 -3.87 5.34
CA ALA A 106 -0.06 -4.02 5.46
C ALA A 106 -0.57 -5.24 4.68
N ALA A 107 -0.05 -5.48 3.49
CA ALA A 107 -0.43 -6.64 2.68
C ALA A 107 0.10 -7.96 3.26
N ILE A 108 1.33 -7.98 3.79
CA ILE A 108 1.95 -9.16 4.44
C ILE A 108 1.21 -9.53 5.73
N LEU A 109 0.99 -8.54 6.60
CA LEU A 109 0.34 -8.69 7.89
C LEU A 109 -1.19 -8.70 7.81
N GLN A 110 -1.73 -8.45 6.63
CA GLN A 110 -3.17 -8.29 6.38
C GLN A 110 -3.82 -7.18 7.21
N TYR A 111 -3.08 -6.14 7.58
CA TYR A 111 -3.64 -4.99 8.28
C TYR A 111 -4.42 -4.12 7.29
N PRO A 112 -5.70 -3.80 7.55
CA PRO A 112 -6.43 -2.86 6.73
C PRO A 112 -5.82 -1.47 6.85
N ILE A 113 -5.77 -0.74 5.72
CA ILE A 113 -5.40 0.67 5.69
C ILE A 113 -6.70 1.47 5.60
N LEU A 114 -6.94 2.30 6.61
CA LEU A 114 -8.07 3.22 6.68
C LEU A 114 -7.61 4.63 6.34
N LEU A 115 -8.30 5.27 5.40
CA LEU A 115 -7.97 6.63 4.98
C LEU A 115 -8.81 7.67 5.73
N VAL A 116 -8.12 8.63 6.35
CA VAL A 116 -8.72 9.74 7.10
C VAL A 116 -8.35 11.10 6.47
N GLU A 117 -8.99 12.16 6.93
CA GLU A 117 -8.61 13.53 6.60
C GLU A 117 -7.67 14.07 7.67
N LYS A 118 -7.01 15.19 7.41
CA LYS A 118 -6.01 15.77 8.32
C LYS A 118 -6.55 15.95 9.74
N ASP A 119 -7.67 16.65 9.87
CA ASP A 119 -8.23 17.08 11.16
C ASP A 119 -9.56 16.36 11.46
N ASN A 120 -9.92 15.33 10.69
CA ASN A 120 -11.20 14.64 10.83
C ASN A 120 -11.13 13.17 10.40
N ILE A 121 -11.86 12.32 11.13
CA ILE A 121 -12.15 10.95 10.71
C ILE A 121 -13.52 10.95 10.02
N PRO A 122 -13.61 10.60 8.73
CA PRO A 122 -14.88 10.50 8.02
C PRO A 122 -15.84 9.52 8.71
N ASN A 123 -17.14 9.81 8.67
CA ASN A 123 -18.15 9.03 9.41
C ASN A 123 -18.12 7.53 9.11
N LYS A 124 -17.89 7.13 7.86
CA LYS A 124 -17.76 5.70 7.50
C LYS A 124 -16.61 5.01 8.22
N ILE A 125 -15.47 5.68 8.33
CA ILE A 125 -14.29 5.18 9.04
C ILE A 125 -14.53 5.19 10.55
N LYS A 126 -15.18 6.24 11.09
CA LYS A 126 -15.62 6.25 12.51
C LYS A 126 -16.51 5.04 12.83
N THR A 127 -17.51 4.78 11.99
CA THR A 127 -18.41 3.64 12.17
C THR A 127 -17.66 2.32 12.09
N PHE A 128 -16.79 2.16 11.09
CA PHE A 128 -15.92 0.98 10.97
C PHE A 128 -15.10 0.74 12.24
N ILE A 129 -14.34 1.74 12.70
CA ILE A 129 -13.51 1.64 13.91
C ILE A 129 -14.35 1.30 15.15
N LYS A 130 -15.52 1.94 15.31
CA LYS A 130 -16.40 1.68 16.46
C LYS A 130 -16.98 0.29 16.49
N ASN A 131 -17.24 -0.31 15.33
CA ASN A 131 -17.78 -1.67 15.23
C ASN A 131 -16.71 -2.75 15.47
N HIS A 132 -15.43 -2.40 15.34
CA HIS A 132 -14.29 -3.32 15.52
C HIS A 132 -13.58 -3.05 16.86
N LYS A 133 -14.30 -3.27 17.97
CA LYS A 133 -13.77 -3.09 19.35
C LYS A 133 -12.65 -4.06 19.72
N ASN A 134 -12.42 -5.05 18.87
CA ASN A 134 -11.38 -6.05 19.03
C ASN A 134 -9.98 -5.54 18.65
N TYR A 135 -9.87 -4.42 17.93
CA TYR A 135 -8.58 -3.80 17.66
C TYR A 135 -7.84 -3.45 18.96
N LYS A 136 -6.55 -3.78 18.98
CA LYS A 136 -5.59 -3.55 20.08
C LYS A 136 -4.54 -2.51 19.72
N ARG A 137 -4.32 -2.28 18.42
CA ARG A 137 -3.36 -1.30 17.93
C ARG A 137 -3.86 -0.54 16.71
N PHE A 138 -3.53 0.75 16.64
CA PHE A 138 -3.52 1.51 15.39
C PHE A 138 -2.11 2.01 15.10
N ILE A 139 -1.73 1.97 13.83
CA ILE A 139 -0.45 2.52 13.37
C ILE A 139 -0.73 3.69 12.45
N ILE A 140 -0.40 4.90 12.89
CA ILE A 140 -0.55 6.12 12.10
C ILE A 140 0.69 6.31 11.23
N ILE A 141 0.51 6.44 9.92
CA ILE A 141 1.61 6.72 8.98
C ILE A 141 1.51 8.17 8.52
N GLY A 142 2.44 8.99 9.01
CA GLY A 142 2.48 10.43 8.75
C GLY A 142 2.64 11.26 10.01
N ASN A 143 3.13 12.48 9.82
CA ASN A 143 3.28 13.47 10.88
C ASN A 143 1.95 14.18 11.18
N GLU A 144 1.93 15.00 12.23
CA GLU A 144 0.74 15.75 12.66
C GLU A 144 0.22 16.76 11.62
N SER A 145 1.06 17.19 10.68
CA SER A 145 0.62 18.05 9.58
C SER A 145 -0.29 17.34 8.57
N SER A 146 -0.21 16.00 8.53
CA SER A 146 -1.01 15.14 7.64
C SER A 146 -2.16 14.43 8.35
N ILE A 147 -2.01 14.13 9.64
CA ILE A 147 -2.99 13.47 10.52
C ILE A 147 -2.81 14.05 11.91
N SER A 148 -3.72 14.93 12.32
CA SER A 148 -3.58 15.74 13.53
C SER A 148 -3.61 14.90 14.81
N LYS A 149 -3.22 15.52 15.92
CA LYS A 149 -3.29 14.88 17.24
C LYS A 149 -4.74 14.63 17.66
N GLU A 150 -5.67 15.49 17.26
CA GLU A 150 -7.10 15.34 17.52
C GLU A 150 -7.69 14.10 16.86
N VAL A 151 -7.23 13.74 15.64
CA VAL A 151 -7.61 12.47 14.99
C VAL A 151 -7.15 11.28 15.82
N GLU A 152 -5.90 11.30 16.28
CA GLU A 152 -5.33 10.25 17.14
C GLU A 152 -6.11 10.13 18.46
N ASP A 153 -6.40 11.24 19.12
CA ASP A 153 -7.14 11.27 20.38
C ASP A 153 -8.60 10.83 20.20
N THR A 154 -9.20 11.16 19.06
CA THR A 154 -10.54 10.65 18.69
C THR A 154 -10.53 9.13 18.56
N ILE A 155 -9.53 8.53 17.90
CA ILE A 155 -9.40 7.06 17.83
C ILE A 155 -9.25 6.50 19.25
N ARG A 156 -8.36 7.08 20.06
CA ARG A 156 -8.12 6.64 21.44
C ARG A 156 -9.40 6.64 22.27
N SER A 157 -10.25 7.66 22.12
CA SER A 157 -11.53 7.78 22.86
C SER A 157 -12.55 6.66 22.56
N TYR A 158 -12.37 5.90 21.47
CA TYR A 158 -13.29 4.82 21.12
C TYR A 158 -12.97 3.50 21.85
N PHE A 159 -11.84 3.42 22.56
CA PHE A 159 -11.38 2.19 23.21
C PHE A 159 -11.01 2.48 24.65
N ASN A 160 -11.21 1.50 25.54
CA ASN A 160 -10.76 1.61 26.93
C ASN A 160 -9.23 1.58 27.02
N GLU A 161 -8.61 0.67 26.25
CA GLU A 161 -7.17 0.53 26.09
C GLU A 161 -6.87 0.29 24.61
N ILE A 162 -5.95 1.07 24.06
CA ILE A 162 -5.51 0.94 22.67
C ILE A 162 -4.07 1.46 22.54
N GLN A 163 -3.21 0.69 21.89
CA GLN A 163 -1.90 1.17 21.49
C GLN A 163 -2.03 2.00 20.22
N ILE A 164 -1.43 3.19 20.19
CA ILE A 164 -1.30 3.95 18.95
C ILE A 164 0.17 4.27 18.75
N ASP A 165 0.72 3.72 17.67
CA ASP A 165 2.08 4.02 17.22
C ASP A 165 1.99 5.01 16.06
N ARG A 166 2.95 5.94 15.97
CA ARG A 166 3.04 6.89 14.87
C ARG A 166 4.39 6.78 14.19
N ILE A 167 4.37 6.41 12.91
CA ILE A 167 5.53 6.38 12.03
C ILE A 167 5.56 7.71 11.27
N SER A 168 6.54 8.55 11.58
CA SER A 168 6.68 9.88 10.97
C SER A 168 8.09 10.12 10.43
N GLY A 169 8.27 11.21 9.72
CA GLY A 169 9.53 11.65 9.11
C GLY A 169 9.40 13.10 8.64
N LYS A 170 10.53 13.74 8.32
CA LYS A 170 10.60 15.11 7.80
C LYS A 170 10.02 15.22 6.39
N ASP A 171 10.11 14.13 5.64
CA ASP A 171 9.56 13.97 4.30
C ASP A 171 9.09 12.53 4.08
N VAL A 172 8.44 12.28 2.95
CA VAL A 172 7.89 10.96 2.60
C VAL A 172 8.98 9.88 2.47
N TYR A 173 10.21 10.26 2.12
CA TYR A 173 11.32 9.33 1.98
C TYR A 173 11.78 8.84 3.35
N GLU A 174 11.89 9.74 4.33
CA GLU A 174 12.16 9.39 5.72
C GLU A 174 11.00 8.59 6.34
N VAL A 175 9.74 8.93 6.06
CA VAL A 175 8.59 8.10 6.45
C VAL A 175 8.74 6.68 5.88
N SER A 176 9.19 6.54 4.62
CA SER A 176 9.37 5.22 4.01
C SER A 176 10.48 4.39 4.66
N ALA A 177 11.62 5.00 5.00
CA ALA A 177 12.68 4.33 5.75
C ALA A 177 12.20 3.93 7.15
N ASN A 178 11.50 4.82 7.85
CA ASN A 178 11.01 4.55 9.20
C ASN A 178 9.90 3.50 9.23
N SER A 179 9.05 3.45 8.20
CA SER A 179 8.08 2.37 7.99
C SER A 179 8.79 1.03 7.84
N ALA A 180 9.80 0.97 6.97
CA ALA A 180 10.58 -0.24 6.75
C ALA A 180 11.29 -0.72 8.02
N ARG A 181 11.85 0.19 8.82
CA ARG A 181 12.44 -0.12 10.13
C ARG A 181 11.42 -0.64 11.14
N TYR A 182 10.28 0.04 11.25
CA TYR A 182 9.25 -0.30 12.24
C TYR A 182 8.68 -1.70 12.00
N PHE A 183 8.34 -2.02 10.74
CA PHE A 183 7.76 -3.33 10.42
C PHE A 183 8.81 -4.45 10.35
N GLY A 184 10.06 -4.13 10.04
CA GLY A 184 11.17 -5.08 10.10
C GLY A 184 11.13 -6.22 9.09
N PHE A 185 10.24 -6.19 8.08
CA PHE A 185 10.25 -7.16 6.98
C PHE A 185 11.31 -6.84 5.94
N GLY A 186 11.51 -7.71 4.96
CA GLY A 186 12.10 -7.31 3.69
C GLY A 186 13.55 -6.87 3.70
N ILE A 187 14.35 -7.32 4.67
CA ILE A 187 15.80 -7.04 4.72
C ILE A 187 16.45 -7.43 3.39
N THR A 188 15.96 -8.48 2.71
CA THR A 188 16.54 -8.98 1.46
C THR A 188 15.76 -8.63 0.20
N ASN A 189 14.52 -8.14 0.30
CA ASN A 189 13.67 -7.86 -0.86
C ASN A 189 13.09 -6.45 -0.76
N MET A 190 13.48 -5.56 -1.66
CA MET A 190 13.07 -4.16 -1.61
C MET A 190 12.66 -3.64 -2.97
N ALA A 191 11.59 -2.84 -3.01
CA ALA A 191 11.21 -2.05 -4.17
C ALA A 191 11.66 -0.62 -3.95
N ILE A 192 12.48 -0.11 -4.85
CA ILE A 192 12.82 1.32 -4.92
C ILE A 192 11.93 1.95 -5.97
N VAL A 193 11.08 2.86 -5.53
CA VAL A 193 10.07 3.50 -6.37
C VAL A 193 10.07 5.01 -6.17
N ASN A 194 9.64 5.76 -7.18
CA ASN A 194 9.36 7.17 -6.95
C ASN A 194 8.16 7.32 -6.00
N GLY A 195 8.18 8.34 -5.15
CA GLY A 195 7.17 8.57 -4.13
C GLY A 195 5.76 8.76 -4.66
N ASP A 196 5.59 9.14 -5.91
CA ASP A 196 4.30 9.38 -6.55
C ASP A 196 3.88 8.23 -7.50
N GLY A 197 2.58 8.10 -7.74
CA GLY A 197 2.05 7.34 -8.88
C GLY A 197 1.87 5.83 -8.72
N LEU A 198 1.51 5.20 -9.84
CA LEU A 198 1.04 3.81 -9.90
C LEU A 198 2.17 2.77 -9.80
N ASP A 199 3.41 3.18 -10.10
CA ASP A 199 4.61 2.34 -10.01
C ASP A 199 4.82 1.86 -8.57
N ALA A 200 4.61 2.76 -7.61
CA ALA A 200 4.75 2.43 -6.20
C ALA A 200 3.68 1.44 -5.72
N VAL A 201 2.43 1.55 -6.20
CA VAL A 201 1.35 0.58 -5.89
C VAL A 201 1.66 -0.80 -6.46
N THR A 202 2.08 -0.86 -7.72
CA THR A 202 2.43 -2.14 -8.37
C THR A 202 3.68 -2.76 -7.76
N GLY A 203 4.67 -1.93 -7.40
CA GLY A 203 5.86 -2.34 -6.67
C GLY A 203 5.56 -2.93 -5.31
N SER A 204 4.67 -2.28 -4.55
CA SER A 204 4.18 -2.78 -3.26
C SER A 204 3.55 -4.16 -3.38
N SER A 205 2.79 -4.40 -4.46
CA SER A 205 2.20 -5.71 -4.72
C SER A 205 3.25 -6.78 -5.03
N LEU A 206 4.34 -6.43 -5.72
CA LEU A 206 5.45 -7.35 -6.00
C LEU A 206 6.17 -7.72 -4.70
N VAL A 207 6.64 -6.74 -3.94
CA VAL A 207 7.47 -7.02 -2.77
C VAL A 207 6.66 -7.60 -1.61
N SER A 208 5.39 -7.25 -1.43
CA SER A 208 4.55 -7.95 -0.45
C SER A 208 4.40 -9.43 -0.75
N LYS A 209 4.48 -9.85 -2.03
CA LYS A 209 4.54 -11.27 -2.39
C LYS A 209 5.84 -11.91 -1.93
N LEU A 210 6.96 -11.19 -2.07
CA LEU A 210 8.32 -11.62 -1.75
C LEU A 210 8.70 -11.44 -0.26
N GLY A 211 7.79 -10.94 0.58
CA GLY A 211 8.11 -10.63 1.99
C GLY A 211 8.99 -9.39 2.16
N GLY A 212 8.95 -8.50 1.18
CA GLY A 212 9.77 -7.31 1.05
C GLY A 212 9.11 -5.99 1.45
N ASN A 213 9.88 -4.90 1.41
CA ASN A 213 9.45 -3.53 1.70
C ASN A 213 9.50 -2.60 0.49
N VAL A 214 8.82 -1.46 0.59
CA VAL A 214 8.83 -0.40 -0.41
C VAL A 214 9.53 0.81 0.17
N LEU A 215 10.54 1.31 -0.53
CA LEU A 215 11.28 2.50 -0.18
C LEU A 215 11.08 3.54 -1.27
N LEU A 216 10.77 4.76 -0.86
CA LEU A 216 10.54 5.85 -1.78
C LEU A 216 11.84 6.61 -2.02
N THR A 217 12.08 7.03 -3.25
CA THR A 217 13.25 7.83 -3.62
C THR A 217 12.87 9.02 -4.51
N PRO A 218 13.59 10.16 -4.41
CA PRO A 218 13.63 11.13 -5.49
C PRO A 218 14.08 10.49 -6.81
N PRO A 219 13.69 11.05 -7.98
CA PRO A 219 14.00 10.46 -9.28
C PRO A 219 15.50 10.37 -9.59
N ASP A 220 16.27 11.37 -9.18
CA ASP A 220 17.66 11.57 -9.57
C ASP A 220 18.67 11.19 -8.48
N LYS A 221 18.21 11.02 -7.22
CA LYS A 221 19.12 10.77 -6.11
C LYS A 221 18.50 9.92 -5.02
N LEU A 222 19.26 8.95 -4.53
CA LEU A 222 18.89 8.15 -3.38
C LEU A 222 18.90 9.02 -2.12
N HIS A 223 17.74 9.16 -1.47
CA HIS A 223 17.60 10.01 -0.30
C HIS A 223 18.45 9.50 0.88
N LYS A 224 18.97 10.42 1.70
CA LYS A 224 19.89 10.08 2.81
C LYS A 224 19.30 9.09 3.81
N SER A 225 18.00 9.19 4.09
CA SER A 225 17.32 8.28 5.02
C SER A 225 17.20 6.88 4.45
N ILE A 226 17.12 6.74 3.12
CA ILE A 226 17.14 5.46 2.43
C ILE A 226 18.55 4.86 2.47
N LYS A 227 19.59 5.66 2.19
CA LYS A 227 21.00 5.21 2.31
C LYS A 227 21.29 4.67 3.70
N SER A 228 20.95 5.43 4.75
CA SER A 228 21.10 5.03 6.14
C SER A 228 20.37 3.70 6.43
N TYR A 229 19.14 3.54 5.94
CA TYR A 229 18.41 2.28 6.12
C TYR A 229 19.12 1.10 5.42
N LEU A 230 19.61 1.30 4.19
CA LEU A 230 20.33 0.27 3.44
C LEU A 230 21.67 -0.09 4.09
N ASP A 231 22.41 0.90 4.58
CA ASP A 231 23.65 0.70 5.33
C ASP A 231 23.39 -0.18 6.58
N GLU A 232 22.30 0.08 7.31
CA GLU A 232 21.85 -0.75 8.43
C GLU A 232 21.53 -2.18 7.99
N GLN A 233 20.81 -2.36 6.88
CA GLN A 233 20.43 -3.70 6.40
C GLN A 233 21.64 -4.52 5.96
N VAL A 234 22.61 -3.91 5.28
CA VAL A 234 23.86 -4.57 4.88
C VAL A 234 24.72 -4.94 6.10
N ALA A 235 24.68 -4.14 7.18
CA ALA A 235 25.38 -4.47 8.41
C ALA A 235 24.75 -5.66 9.16
N ILE A 236 23.43 -5.85 9.04
CA ILE A 236 22.69 -6.92 9.71
C ILE A 236 22.70 -8.23 8.91
N SER A 237 22.59 -8.15 7.58
CA SER A 237 22.43 -9.32 6.71
C SER A 237 23.70 -9.66 5.95
N ALA A 238 24.12 -10.93 6.01
CA ALA A 238 25.13 -11.48 5.11
C ALA A 238 24.56 -11.84 3.73
N GLU A 239 23.23 -11.85 3.57
CA GLU A 239 22.55 -12.19 2.32
C GLU A 239 22.50 -10.99 1.35
N MET A 240 22.54 -11.30 0.05
CA MET A 240 22.39 -10.28 -0.99
C MET A 240 21.05 -9.56 -0.90
N LEU A 241 21.08 -8.24 -1.06
CA LEU A 241 19.88 -7.44 -1.24
C LEU A 241 19.35 -7.62 -2.67
N GLN A 242 18.14 -8.18 -2.81
CA GLN A 242 17.38 -8.15 -4.05
C GLN A 242 16.58 -6.86 -4.13
N VAL A 243 16.99 -5.99 -5.06
CA VAL A 243 16.35 -4.70 -5.25
C VAL A 243 15.66 -4.62 -6.60
N TYR A 244 14.40 -4.23 -6.57
CA TYR A 244 13.54 -4.00 -7.72
C TYR A 244 13.36 -2.49 -7.90
N MET A 245 13.95 -1.92 -8.94
CA MET A 245 13.70 -0.53 -9.31
C MET A 245 12.48 -0.48 -10.23
N ILE A 246 11.44 0.27 -9.84
CA ILE A 246 10.15 0.26 -10.53
C ILE A 246 9.79 1.66 -10.98
N GLY A 247 9.47 1.77 -12.26
CA GLY A 247 9.32 3.02 -13.00
C GLY A 247 10.34 3.09 -14.12
N ASP A 248 10.07 3.93 -15.12
CA ASP A 248 11.07 4.23 -16.16
C ASP A 248 12.19 5.12 -15.61
N SER A 249 13.20 5.38 -16.44
CA SER A 249 14.38 6.17 -16.05
C SER A 249 14.09 7.63 -15.71
N SER A 250 12.91 8.17 -16.04
CA SER A 250 12.48 9.51 -15.59
C SER A 250 11.95 9.50 -14.16
N ARG A 251 11.49 8.32 -13.69
CA ARG A 251 10.90 8.09 -12.36
C ARG A 251 11.95 7.62 -11.38
N VAL A 252 12.83 6.71 -11.81
CA VAL A 252 13.98 6.27 -11.03
C VAL A 252 15.18 6.17 -11.98
N SER A 253 16.04 7.18 -11.93
CA SER A 253 17.13 7.35 -12.90
C SER A 253 18.26 6.34 -12.74
N ASN A 254 19.09 6.25 -13.78
CA ASN A 254 20.35 5.52 -13.73
C ASN A 254 21.28 6.04 -12.61
N GLN A 255 21.18 7.31 -12.20
CA GLN A 255 21.98 7.83 -11.09
C GLN A 255 21.59 7.19 -9.75
N VAL A 256 20.30 6.91 -9.55
CA VAL A 256 19.84 6.12 -8.39
C VAL A 256 20.35 4.69 -8.51
N TYR A 257 20.29 4.09 -9.70
CA TYR A 257 20.80 2.73 -9.94
C TYR A 257 22.29 2.60 -9.61
N GLU A 258 23.12 3.54 -10.09
CA GLU A 258 24.56 3.55 -9.77
C GLU A 258 24.82 3.68 -8.27
N GLN A 259 24.01 4.48 -7.55
CA GLN A 259 24.10 4.59 -6.09
C GLN A 259 23.64 3.31 -5.37
N MET A 260 22.72 2.55 -5.95
CA MET A 260 22.25 1.29 -5.38
C MET A 260 23.27 0.15 -5.55
N LYS A 261 24.11 0.16 -6.59
CA LYS A 261 25.07 -0.93 -6.87
C LYS A 261 25.97 -1.30 -5.70
N SER A 262 26.35 -0.34 -4.85
CA SER A 262 27.17 -0.63 -3.66
C SER A 262 26.48 -1.55 -2.64
N TYR A 263 25.17 -1.74 -2.76
CA TYR A 263 24.34 -2.53 -1.86
C TYR A 263 23.96 -3.92 -2.42
N LEU A 264 24.21 -4.18 -3.72
CA LEU A 264 23.71 -5.36 -4.45
C LEU A 264 24.75 -6.48 -4.61
N LYS A 265 25.53 -6.76 -3.56
CA LYS A 265 26.71 -7.67 -3.59
C LYS A 265 26.52 -8.89 -4.47
#